data_AF-A0A6P0JU81-F1
#
_entry.id   AF-A0A6P0JU81-F1
#
_cell.length_a   1.000
_cell.length_b   1.000
_cell.length_c   1.000
_cell.angle_alpha   90.00
_cell.angle_beta   90.00
_cell.angle_gamma   90.00
#
_symmetry.space_group_name_H-M   'P 1'
#
loop_
_entity.id
_entity.type
_entity.pdbx_description
1 polymer ?
#
loop_
_entity_poly.entity_id
_entity_poly.type
_entity_poly.pdbx_seq_one_letter_code
_entity_poly.pdbx_strand_id
1 'polypeptide(L)' 'LPLVVYREIAAHLQQVESVTTRLLPQSFCQFSYQQSQIEALEVSGDRDLNPHYPQQVQAIIEFYARKYGKWKTLN' A
#
# COMPACT_ATOMS: atom_id res chain seq x y z
N LEU A 1 -2.64 -2.97 9.46
CA LEU A 1 -1.47 -3.87 9.27
C LEU A 1 -0.30 -3.33 10.10
N PRO A 2 0.66 -4.16 10.56
CA PRO A 2 1.88 -3.65 11.17
C PRO A 2 2.69 -2.74 10.21
N LEU A 3 3.44 -1.76 10.73
CA LEU A 3 4.27 -0.85 9.91
C LEU A 3 5.19 -1.60 8.95
N VAL A 4 5.80 -2.70 9.41
CA VAL A 4 6.71 -3.50 8.57
C VAL A 4 6.00 -4.04 7.33
N VAL A 5 4.73 -4.45 7.45
CA VAL A 5 3.95 -4.97 6.33
C VAL A 5 3.63 -3.85 5.34
N TYR A 6 3.27 -2.66 5.81
CA TYR A 6 3.08 -1.51 4.92
C TYR A 6 4.35 -1.16 4.13
N ARG A 7 5.53 -1.20 4.78
CA ARG A 7 6.81 -0.93 4.12
C ARG A 7 7.18 -2.02 3.11
N GLU A 8 6.89 -3.28 3.40
CA GLU A 8 7.09 -4.42 2.49
C GLU A 8 6.22 -4.28 1.24
N ILE A 9 4.93 -3.97 1.41
CA ILE A 9 3.99 -3.73 0.30
C ILE A 9 4.47 -2.56 -0.55
N ALA A 10 4.83 -1.43 0.08
CA ALA A 10 5.34 -0.26 -0.62
C ALA A 10 6.57 -0.59 -1.47
N ALA A 11 7.53 -1.33 -0.91
CA ALA A 11 8.75 -1.73 -1.60
C ALA A 11 8.45 -2.61 -2.84
N HIS A 12 7.51 -3.54 -2.76
CA HIS A 12 7.11 -4.36 -3.91
C HIS A 12 6.37 -3.55 -4.98
N LEU A 13 5.48 -2.64 -4.57
CA LEU A 13 4.77 -1.79 -5.52
C LEU A 13 5.70 -0.84 -6.26
N GLN A 14 6.74 -0.32 -5.59
CA GLN A 14 7.76 0.55 -6.20
C GLN A 14 8.65 -0.18 -7.23
N GLN A 15 8.60 -1.52 -7.31
CA GLN A 15 9.27 -2.28 -8.37
C GLN A 15 8.46 -2.30 -9.67
N VAL A 16 7.19 -1.91 -9.64
CA VAL A 16 6.35 -1.80 -10.82
C VAL A 16 6.68 -0.48 -11.52
N GLU A 17 7.03 -0.56 -12.80
CA GLU A 17 7.31 0.63 -13.62
C GLU A 17 6.16 1.63 -13.57
N SER A 18 6.51 2.92 -13.45
CA SER A 18 5.63 4.08 -13.27
C SER A 18 4.91 4.20 -11.91
N VAL A 19 5.07 3.23 -11.00
CA VAL A 19 4.36 3.23 -9.71
C VAL A 19 5.18 3.94 -8.64
N THR A 20 4.51 4.83 -7.92
CA THR A 20 5.02 5.47 -6.71
C THR A 20 4.09 5.16 -5.54
N THR A 21 4.63 5.23 -4.32
CA THR A 21 3.86 4.97 -3.10
C THR A 21 4.20 5.96 -2.00
N ARG A 22 3.19 6.30 -1.19
CA ARG A 22 3.37 7.13 0.00
C ARG A 22 2.64 6.53 1.20
N LEU A 23 3.33 6.42 2.32
CA LEU A 23 2.72 6.00 3.59
C LEU A 23 1.99 7.19 4.20
N LEU A 24 0.68 7.04 4.41
CA LEU A 24 -0.15 8.03 5.07
C LEU A 24 -0.10 7.77 6.59
N PRO A 25 0.41 8.73 7.40
CA PRO A 25 0.47 8.56 8.84
C PRO A 25 -0.94 8.50 9.42
N GLN A 26 -1.08 7.80 10.54
CA GLN A 26 -2.35 7.77 11.26
C GLN A 26 -2.72 9.13 11.85
N SER A 27 -4.03 9.36 11.98
CA SER A 27 -4.61 10.56 12.58
C SER A 27 -4.94 10.44 14.07
N PHE A 28 -4.60 9.32 14.74
CA PHE A 28 -4.87 9.16 16.17
C PHE A 28 -4.09 10.17 17.02
N CYS A 29 -4.80 10.82 17.94
CA CYS A 29 -4.22 11.77 18.90
C CYS A 29 -3.33 11.11 19.96
N GLN A 30 -3.40 9.79 20.13
CA GLN A 30 -2.64 9.04 21.13
C GLN A 30 -1.77 7.97 20.46
N PHE A 31 -0.51 7.92 20.88
CA PHE A 31 0.43 6.91 20.42
C PHE A 31 0.16 5.56 21.11
N SER A 32 0.12 4.48 20.33
CA SER A 32 0.06 3.11 20.85
C SER A 32 0.93 2.18 20.02
N TYR A 33 1.82 1.43 20.67
CA TYR A 33 2.62 0.38 20.01
C TYR A 33 1.77 -0.75 19.43
N GLN A 34 0.55 -0.92 19.93
CA GLN A 34 -0.38 -1.95 19.47
C GLN A 34 -1.15 -1.50 18.21
N GLN A 35 -1.01 -0.24 17.82
CA GLN A 35 -1.65 0.35 16.65
C GLN A 35 -0.59 0.67 15.58
N SER A 36 -0.99 0.51 14.32
CA SER A 36 -0.15 0.96 13.21
C SER A 36 -0.08 2.47 13.20
N GLN A 37 1.12 3.03 13.20
CA GLN A 37 1.32 4.47 12.98
C GLN A 37 1.02 4.91 11.53
N ILE A 38 0.70 3.95 10.66
CA ILE A 38 0.29 4.16 9.26
C ILE A 38 -1.19 3.83 9.15
N GLU A 39 -1.95 4.75 8.57
CA GLU A 39 -3.37 4.57 8.25
C GLU A 39 -3.54 3.91 6.88
N ALA A 40 -2.81 4.39 5.88
CA ALA A 40 -2.97 3.91 4.52
C ALA A 40 -1.68 3.95 3.70
N LEU A 41 -1.71 3.23 2.58
CA LEU A 41 -0.72 3.31 1.52
C LEU A 41 -1.37 3.96 0.32
N GLU A 42 -0.93 5.16 -0.02
CA GLU A 42 -1.29 5.80 -1.27
C GLU A 42 -0.44 5.20 -2.40
N VAL A 43 -1.07 4.87 -3.51
CA VAL A 43 -0.43 4.31 -4.70
C VAL A 43 -0.82 5.16 -5.89
N SER A 44 0.17 5.67 -6.60
CA SER A 44 -0.02 6.48 -7.81
C SER A 44 0.77 5.86 -8.95
N GLY A 45 0.24 5.93 -10.16
CA GLY A 45 0.90 5.43 -11.35
C GLY A 45 0.47 6.19 -12.59
N ASP A 46 1.24 6.03 -13.65
CA ASP A 46 1.01 6.69 -14.93
C ASP A 46 0.68 5.64 -16.00
N ARG A 47 -0.56 5.68 -16.50
CA ARG A 47 -1.04 4.72 -17.52
C ARG A 47 -0.39 4.94 -18.88
N ASP A 48 0.10 6.15 -19.16
CA ASP A 48 0.76 6.45 -20.42
C ASP A 48 2.17 5.82 -20.45
N LEU A 49 2.82 5.73 -19.28
CA LEU A 49 4.11 5.07 -19.12
C LEU A 49 3.99 3.54 -19.00
N ASN A 50 3.01 3.05 -18.25
CA ASN A 50 2.76 1.61 -18.11
C ASN A 50 1.25 1.33 -18.04
N PRO A 51 0.60 0.96 -19.15
CA PRO A 51 -0.84 0.64 -19.17
C PRO A 51 -1.22 -0.57 -18.30
N HIS A 52 -0.25 -1.42 -17.95
CA HIS A 52 -0.45 -2.66 -17.20
C HIS A 52 -0.20 -2.51 -15.69
N TYR A 53 0.28 -1.35 -15.22
CA TYR A 53 0.55 -1.13 -13.81
C TYR A 53 -0.66 -1.46 -12.90
N PRO A 54 -1.93 -1.16 -13.28
CA PRO A 54 -3.07 -1.42 -12.39
C PRO A 54 -3.25 -2.92 -12.10
N GLN A 55 -3.06 -3.78 -13.11
CA GLN A 55 -3.15 -5.23 -12.96
C GLN A 55 -1.99 -5.76 -12.10
N GLN A 56 -0.78 -5.24 -12.30
CA GLN A 56 0.40 -5.62 -11.52
C GLN A 56 0.26 -5.22 -10.04
N VAL A 57 -0.18 -3.98 -9.78
CA VAL A 57 -0.49 -3.47 -8.44
C VAL A 57 -1.57 -4.32 -7.78
N GLN A 58 -2.66 -4.62 -8.50
CA GLN A 58 -3.75 -5.46 -7.99
C GLN A 58 -3.25 -6.85 -7.60
N ALA A 59 -2.44 -7.50 -8.42
CA ALA A 59 -1.88 -8.83 -8.12
C ALA A 59 -1.02 -8.83 -6.84
N ILE A 60 -0.20 -7.78 -6.66
CA ILE A 60 0.61 -7.62 -5.44
C ILE A 60 -0.31 -7.43 -4.22
N ILE A 61 -1.29 -6.54 -4.30
CA ILE A 61 -2.23 -6.29 -3.19
C ILE A 61 -3.01 -7.56 -2.84
N GLU A 62 -3.48 -8.32 -3.83
CA GLU A 62 -4.21 -9.58 -3.62
C GLU A 62 -3.36 -10.65 -2.91
N PHE A 63 -2.08 -10.75 -3.24
CA PHE A 63 -1.16 -11.65 -2.53
C PHE A 63 -1.12 -11.32 -1.03
N TYR A 64 -0.95 -10.04 -0.69
CA TYR A 64 -0.93 -9.58 0.70
C TYR A 64 -2.30 -9.72 1.39
N ALA A 65 -3.39 -9.53 0.65
CA ALA A 65 -4.74 -9.67 1.16
C ALA A 65 -5.06 -11.10 1.61
N ARG A 66 -4.51 -12.12 0.91
CA ARG A 66 -4.63 -13.52 1.33
C ARG A 66 -3.93 -13.81 2.66
N LYS A 67 -2.81 -13.11 2.94
CA LYS A 67 -2.01 -13.30 4.15
C LYS A 67 -2.52 -12.50 5.35
N TYR A 68 -2.99 -11.28 5.13
CA TYR A 68 -3.30 -10.33 6.20
C TYR A 68 -4.77 -9.86 6.24
N GLY A 69 -5.62 -10.38 5.35
CA GLY A 69 -7.04 -10.03 5.28
C GLY A 69 -7.37 -8.99 4.21
N LYS A 70 -8.67 -8.75 4.00
CA LYS A 70 -9.16 -7.88 2.93
C LYS A 70 -8.68 -6.43 3.12
N TRP A 71 -8.33 -5.79 2.02
CA TRP A 71 -8.04 -4.36 1.94
C TRP A 71 -9.28 -3.58 1.53
N LYS A 72 -9.23 -2.25 1.67
CA LYS A 72 -10.26 -1.32 1.22
C LYS A 72 -9.58 -0.12 0.57
N THR A 73 -10.15 0.39 -0.51
CA THR A 73 -9.79 1.69 -1.05
C THR A 73 -10.38 2.78 -0.15
N LEU A 74 -9.60 3.81 0.17
CA LEU A 74 -10.09 5.03 0.77
C LEU A 74 -10.44 5.99 -0.37
N ASN A 75 -11.66 6.54 -0.34
CA ASN A 75 -12.13 7.53 -1.31
C ASN A 75 -11.70 8.94 -0.93
#